data_AF-A0A929L1A1-F1
#
_entry.id   AF-A0A929L1A1-F1
#
_cell.length_a   1.000
_cell.length_b   1.000
_cell.length_c   1.000
_cell.angle_alpha   90.00
_cell.angle_beta   90.00
_cell.angle_gamma   90.00
#
_symmetry.space_group_name_H-M   'P 1'
#
loop_
_entity.id
_entity.type
_entity.pdbx_description
1 polymer ?
#
loop_
_entity_poly.entity_id
_entity_poly.type
_entity_poly.pdbx_seq_one_letter_code
_entity_poly.pdbx_strand_id
1 'polypeptide(L)'
;MTKDQLVNALKEAVGGTPYGDMLVDEAAETYGDKDKKYGQDMKDRLDERLGVLKAYERIHKEAGQEAKATAEADKIAIVEKALAALK
;
A
#
# COMPACT_ATOMS: atom_id res chain seq x y z
N MET A 1 -9.67 11.01 9.60
CA MET A 1 -8.46 10.96 10.45
C MET A 1 -7.58 12.17 10.13
N THR A 2 -6.82 12.69 11.10
CA THR A 2 -5.78 13.72 10.87
C THR A 2 -4.56 13.11 10.16
N LYS A 3 -3.64 13.95 9.68
CA LYS A 3 -2.37 13.48 9.09
C LYS A 3 -1.59 12.59 10.05
N ASP A 4 -1.45 13.03 11.30
CA ASP A 4 -0.71 12.27 12.32
C ASP A 4 -1.40 10.95 12.65
N GLN A 5 -2.74 10.93 12.71
CA GLN A 5 -3.49 9.68 12.92
C GLN A 5 -3.27 8.69 11.78
N LEU A 6 -3.30 9.16 10.52
CA LEU A 6 -3.04 8.32 9.34
C LEU A 6 -1.62 7.74 9.38
N VAL A 7 -0.63 8.60 9.56
CA VAL A 7 0.80 8.21 9.56
C VAL A 7 1.09 7.24 10.70
N ASN A 8 0.58 7.50 11.90
CA ASN A 8 0.81 6.61 13.05
C ASN A 8 0.12 5.25 12.86
N ALA A 9 -1.12 5.21 12.37
CA ALA A 9 -1.82 3.95 12.11
C ALA A 9 -1.04 3.08 11.11
N LEU A 10 -0.52 3.68 10.03
CA LEU A 10 0.29 2.95 9.05
C LEU A 10 1.65 2.53 9.64
N LYS A 11 2.32 3.41 10.38
CA LYS A 11 3.61 3.11 11.01
C LYS A 11 3.51 1.95 11.99
N GLU A 12 2.45 1.89 12.79
CA GLU A 12 2.20 0.78 13.72
C GLU A 12 1.89 -0.53 12.98
N ALA A 13 1.17 -0.46 11.86
CA ALA A 13 0.74 -1.63 11.12
C ALA A 13 1.84 -2.24 10.23
N VAL A 14 2.64 -1.41 9.58
CA VAL A 14 3.56 -1.83 8.51
C VAL A 14 4.96 -1.20 8.55
N GLY A 15 5.19 -0.25 9.45
CA GLY A 15 6.49 0.42 9.57
C GLY A 15 7.62 -0.52 10.00
N GLY A 16 8.86 -0.11 9.75
CA GLY A 16 10.06 -0.91 10.00
C GLY A 16 10.35 -1.95 8.92
N THR A 17 9.60 -1.90 7.81
CA THR A 17 9.90 -2.65 6.58
C THR A 17 10.13 -1.65 5.44
N PRO A 18 11.07 -1.90 4.50
CA PRO A 18 11.34 -0.94 3.43
C PRO A 18 10.10 -0.55 2.62
N TYR A 19 9.22 -1.51 2.33
CA TYR A 19 7.99 -1.25 1.58
C TYR A 19 6.92 -0.57 2.43
N GLY A 20 6.77 -0.95 3.70
CA GLY A 20 5.83 -0.30 4.61
C GLY A 20 6.22 1.14 4.94
N ASP A 21 7.51 1.42 5.15
CA ASP A 21 8.01 2.78 5.38
C ASP A 21 7.75 3.68 4.16
N MET A 22 7.90 3.16 2.94
CA MET A 22 7.47 3.87 1.72
C MET A 22 5.99 4.25 1.72
N LEU A 23 5.10 3.36 2.20
CA LEU A 23 3.66 3.65 2.29
C LEU A 23 3.37 4.72 3.36
N VAL A 24 4.12 4.70 4.47
CA VAL A 24 4.01 5.72 5.53
C VAL A 24 4.43 7.09 5.02
N ASP A 25 5.55 7.17 4.28
CA ASP A 25 6.04 8.41 3.69
C ASP A 25 5.05 8.95 2.64
N GLU A 26 4.57 8.09 1.73
CA GLU A 26 3.56 8.46 0.73
C GLU A 26 2.26 8.99 1.38
N ALA A 27 1.81 8.36 2.46
CA ALA A 27 0.65 8.81 3.21
C ALA A 27 0.84 10.21 3.81
N ALA A 28 2.06 10.52 4.27
CA ALA A 28 2.38 11.85 4.78
C ALA A 28 2.43 12.91 3.67
N GLU A 29 2.99 12.58 2.50
CA GLU A 29 3.14 13.49 1.36
C GLU A 29 1.81 13.80 0.66
N THR A 30 0.97 12.77 0.51
CA THR A 30 -0.30 12.85 -0.23
C THR A 30 -1.50 13.19 0.65
N TYR A 31 -1.28 13.43 1.95
CA TYR A 31 -2.35 13.84 2.85
C TYR A 31 -3.01 15.14 2.37
N GLY A 32 -4.34 15.11 2.15
CA GLY A 32 -5.11 16.22 1.60
C GLY A 32 -5.23 16.24 0.08
N ASP A 33 -4.67 15.25 -0.63
CA ASP A 33 -4.83 15.13 -2.08
C ASP A 33 -6.27 14.81 -2.52
N LYS A 34 -7.10 14.28 -1.62
CA LYS A 34 -8.52 14.02 -1.88
C LYS A 34 -9.28 15.28 -2.30
N ASP A 35 -8.85 16.44 -1.81
CA ASP A 35 -9.46 17.74 -2.13
C ASP A 35 -8.83 18.38 -3.39
N LYS A 36 -7.86 17.71 -4.02
CA LYS A 36 -7.16 18.15 -5.24
C LYS A 36 -7.73 17.47 -6.49
N LYS A 37 -7.19 17.85 -7.66
CA LYS A 37 -7.67 17.46 -9.00
C LYS A 37 -7.90 15.96 -9.22
N TYR A 38 -7.13 15.09 -8.55
CA TYR A 38 -7.22 13.64 -8.73
C TYR A 38 -8.05 12.91 -7.66
N GLY A 39 -8.44 13.59 -6.58
CA GLY A 39 -9.51 13.12 -5.69
C GLY A 39 -9.23 11.88 -4.85
N GLN A 40 -7.99 11.42 -4.75
CA GLN A 40 -7.63 10.18 -4.05
C GLN A 40 -7.15 10.44 -2.62
N ASP A 41 -7.64 9.66 -1.67
CA ASP A 41 -7.00 9.51 -0.37
C ASP A 41 -6.06 8.28 -0.31
N MET A 42 -5.39 8.10 0.82
CA MET A 42 -4.43 7.01 0.97
C MET A 42 -5.09 5.62 0.86
N LYS A 43 -6.36 5.48 1.26
CA LYS A 43 -7.06 4.20 1.13
C LYS A 43 -7.29 3.89 -0.36
N ASP A 44 -7.74 4.86 -1.14
CA ASP A 44 -7.92 4.70 -2.59
C ASP A 44 -6.61 4.26 -3.28
N ARG A 45 -5.50 4.92 -2.93
CA ARG A 45 -4.16 4.59 -3.43
C ARG A 45 -3.73 3.16 -3.08
N LEU A 46 -4.02 2.72 -1.85
CA LEU A 46 -3.69 1.36 -1.40
C LEU A 46 -4.56 0.30 -2.09
N ASP A 47 -5.85 0.57 -2.32
CA ASP A 47 -6.76 -0.33 -3.05
C ASP A 47 -6.31 -0.50 -4.51
N GLU A 48 -5.97 0.59 -5.20
CA GLU A 48 -5.44 0.54 -6.57
C GLU A 48 -4.13 -0.24 -6.63
N ARG A 49 -3.21 0.05 -5.70
CA ARG A 49 -1.94 -0.65 -5.57
C ARG A 49 -2.15 -2.14 -5.33
N LEU A 50 -3.07 -2.53 -4.47
CA LEU A 50 -3.40 -3.93 -4.20
C LEU A 50 -3.87 -4.65 -5.47
N GLY A 51 -4.72 -4.00 -6.26
CA GLY A 51 -5.19 -4.53 -7.54
C GLY A 51 -4.04 -4.78 -8.52
N VAL A 52 -3.12 -3.82 -8.63
CA VAL A 52 -1.93 -3.94 -9.49
C VAL A 52 -1.01 -5.07 -9.03
N LEU A 53 -0.70 -5.15 -7.73
CA LEU A 53 0.17 -6.19 -7.18
C LEU A 53 -0.42 -7.59 -7.42
N LYS A 54 -1.72 -7.78 -7.19
CA LYS A 54 -2.41 -9.07 -7.45
C LYS A 54 -2.39 -9.45 -8.93
N ALA A 55 -2.50 -8.47 -9.83
CA ALA A 55 -2.37 -8.72 -11.27
C ALA A 55 -0.96 -9.19 -11.62
N TYR A 56 0.09 -8.54 -11.10
CA TYR A 56 1.48 -8.93 -11.36
C TYR A 56 1.86 -10.26 -10.71
N GLU A 57 1.41 -10.53 -9.48
CA GLU A 57 1.61 -11.82 -8.83
C GLU A 57 1.08 -12.96 -9.72
N ARG A 58 -0.14 -12.82 -10.25
CA ARG A 58 -0.75 -13.78 -11.18
C ARG A 58 0.07 -13.92 -12.47
N ILE A 59 0.44 -12.80 -13.10
CA ILE A 59 1.26 -12.80 -14.32
C ILE A 59 2.60 -13.51 -14.10
N HIS A 60 3.25 -13.28 -12.95
CA HIS A 60 4.52 -13.93 -12.62
C HIS A 60 4.37 -15.42 -12.36
N LYS A 61 3.30 -15.86 -11.68
CA LYS A 61 2.98 -17.29 -11.52
C LYS A 61 2.73 -17.97 -12.87
N GLU A 62 1.92 -17.36 -13.73
CA GLU A 62 1.63 -17.86 -15.08
C GLU A 62 2.89 -17.96 -15.95
N ALA A 63 3.87 -17.08 -15.72
CA ALA A 63 5.16 -17.08 -16.41
C ALA A 63 6.25 -17.97 -15.75
N GLY A 64 5.94 -18.68 -14.66
CA GLY A 64 6.92 -19.49 -13.91
C GLY A 64 8.01 -18.68 -13.20
N GLN A 65 7.76 -17.40 -12.94
CA GLN A 65 8.68 -16.46 -12.30
C GLN A 65 8.47 -16.42 -10.78
N GLU A 66 8.66 -17.57 -10.11
CA GLU A 66 8.34 -17.76 -8.68
C GLU A 66 8.91 -16.68 -7.77
N ALA A 67 10.20 -16.32 -7.92
CA ALA A 67 10.82 -15.29 -7.09
C ALA A 67 10.14 -13.92 -7.21
N LYS A 68 9.63 -13.57 -8.40
CA LYS A 68 8.88 -12.32 -8.59
C LYS A 68 7.47 -12.43 -8.04
N ALA A 69 6.81 -13.57 -8.21
CA ALA A 69 5.50 -13.82 -7.62
C ALA A 69 5.55 -13.71 -6.09
N THR A 70 6.56 -14.30 -5.45
CA THR A 70 6.79 -14.17 -3.99
C THR A 70 7.02 -12.72 -3.59
N ALA A 71 7.84 -11.97 -4.34
CA ALA A 71 8.07 -10.56 -4.04
C ALA A 71 6.80 -9.70 -4.14
N GLU A 72 5.90 -10.00 -5.07
CA GLU A 72 4.59 -9.35 -5.13
C GLU A 72 3.67 -9.80 -3.98
N ALA A 73 3.65 -11.08 -3.64
CA ALA A 73 2.89 -11.61 -2.50
C ALA A 73 3.29 -10.98 -1.16
N ASP A 74 4.59 -10.76 -0.92
CA ASP A 74 5.09 -10.09 0.27
C ASP A 74 4.59 -8.65 0.37
N LYS A 75 4.58 -7.92 -0.75
CA LYS A 75 4.01 -6.56 -0.83
C LYS A 75 2.49 -6.56 -0.64
N ILE A 76 1.78 -7.53 -1.22
CA ILE A 76 0.33 -7.70 -1.04
C ILE A 76 -0.01 -7.81 0.44
N ALA A 77 0.71 -8.66 1.18
CA ALA A 77 0.49 -8.84 2.61
C ALA A 77 0.70 -7.53 3.42
N ILE A 78 1.67 -6.71 3.02
CA ILE A 78 1.90 -5.39 3.61
C ILE A 78 0.73 -4.45 3.30
N VAL A 79 0.29 -4.36 2.05
CA VAL A 79 -0.81 -3.48 1.64
C VAL A 79 -2.13 -3.89 2.30
N GLU A 80 -2.40 -5.18 2.45
CA GLU A 80 -3.60 -5.66 3.14
C GLU A 80 -3.59 -5.31 4.64
N LYS A 81 -2.42 -5.38 5.31
CA LYS A 81 -2.26 -4.88 6.68
C LYS A 81 -2.46 -3.37 6.78
N ALA A 82 -1.88 -2.61 5.85
CA ALA A 82 -2.05 -1.16 5.79
C ALA A 82 -3.53 -0.77 5.62
N LEU A 83 -4.25 -1.39 4.68
CA LEU A 83 -5.69 -1.17 4.46
C LEU A 83 -6.52 -1.53 5.70
N ALA A 84 -6.17 -2.60 6.41
CA ALA A 84 -6.85 -2.97 7.64
C ALA A 84 -6.70 -1.92 8.75
N ALA A 85 -5.58 -1.20 8.79
CA ALA A 85 -5.32 -0.14 9.76
C ALA A 85 -6.08 1.18 9.46
N LEU A 86 -6.62 1.34 8.24
CA LEU A 86 -7.37 2.52 7.82
C LEU A 86 -8.89 2.36 7.92
N LYS A 87 -9.38 1.23 8.45
CA LYS A 87 -10.80 0.95 8.64
C LYS A 87 -11.41 1.71 9.81
#